data_AF-A0A1W1WE07-F1
#
_entry.id   AF-A0A1W1WE07-F1
#
_cell.length_a   1.000
_cell.length_b   1.000
_cell.length_c   1.000
_cell.angle_alpha   90.00
_cell.angle_beta   90.00
_cell.angle_gamma   90.00
#
_symmetry.space_group_name_H-M   'P 1'
#
loop_
_entity.id
_entity.type
_entity.pdbx_description
1 polymer ?
#
loop_
_entity_poly.entity_id
_entity_poly.type
_entity_poly.pdbx_seq_one_letter_code
_entity_poly.pdbx_strand_id
1 'polypeptide(L)'
;MRKRLQAMDEMRATFTATFKRFGQKPAFRGNPITTLLFVDVLDDQGQLVTDHIWFSLTKGFQQVHLEPGDRIQFEARVKEYLKGYRGYREEVRLEHPLVPDYKLSYPTKIRKIPPNSTSGKE
;
A
#
# COMPACT_ATOMS: atom_id res chain seq x y z
N MET A 1 -0.86 -13.33 -6.13
CA MET A 1 -1.29 -13.34 -4.72
C MET A 1 -0.12 -12.97 -3.83
N ARG A 2 -0.29 -12.02 -2.91
CA ARG A 2 0.75 -11.61 -1.95
C ARG A 2 0.84 -12.59 -0.77
N LYS A 3 1.65 -13.64 -0.93
CA LYS A 3 1.77 -14.75 0.03
C LYS A 3 2.18 -14.32 1.45
N ARG A 4 3.01 -13.28 1.60
CA ARG A 4 3.45 -12.80 2.92
C ARG A 4 2.34 -12.10 3.69
N LEU A 5 1.52 -11.32 2.99
CA LEU A 5 0.35 -10.70 3.61
C LEU A 5 -0.71 -11.74 3.99
N GLN A 6 -0.85 -12.83 3.22
CA GLN A 6 -1.76 -13.93 3.59
C GLN A 6 -1.49 -14.50 4.98
N ALA A 7 -0.21 -14.66 5.37
CA ALA A 7 0.17 -15.17 6.68
C ALA A 7 -0.21 -14.23 7.84
N MET A 8 -0.55 -12.98 7.53
CA MET A 8 -0.91 -11.92 8.47
C MET A 8 -2.38 -11.53 8.34
N ASP A 9 -3.24 -12.36 7.75
CA ASP A 9 -4.63 -11.98 7.52
C ASP A 9 -5.33 -11.55 8.81
N GLU A 10 -6.15 -10.52 8.68
CA GLU A 10 -6.82 -9.79 9.76
C GLU A 10 -5.92 -9.11 10.79
N MET A 11 -4.61 -9.35 10.79
CA MET A 11 -3.67 -8.76 11.74
C MET A 11 -3.44 -7.28 11.45
N ARG A 12 -3.24 -6.52 12.52
CA ARG A 12 -2.73 -5.14 12.46
C ARG A 12 -1.25 -5.15 12.80
N ALA A 13 -0.43 -4.73 11.85
CA ALA A 13 1.02 -4.75 11.96
C ALA A 13 1.62 -3.40 11.54
N THR A 14 2.89 -3.21 11.89
CA THR A 14 3.68 -2.06 11.48
C THR A 14 4.39 -2.36 10.17
N PHE A 15 4.39 -1.40 9.27
CA PHE A 15 5.06 -1.48 7.98
C PHE A 15 5.92 -0.24 7.77
N THR A 16 6.97 -0.41 6.96
CA THR A 16 7.73 0.71 6.40
C THR A 16 7.66 0.67 4.88
N ALA A 17 7.65 1.83 4.25
CA ALA A 17 7.64 1.92 2.79
C ALA A 17 8.23 3.23 2.29
N THR A 18 8.71 3.23 1.05
CA THR A 18 9.27 4.41 0.38
C THR A 18 8.21 5.03 -0.52
N PHE A 19 7.93 6.32 -0.33
CA PHE A 19 7.01 7.05 -1.19
C PHE A 19 7.65 7.29 -2.56
N LYS A 20 6.97 6.84 -3.62
CA LYS A 20 7.47 6.97 -4.99
C LYS A 20 6.87 8.18 -5.70
N ARG A 21 5.55 8.32 -5.69
CA ARG A 21 4.84 9.41 -6.38
C ARG A 21 3.37 9.50 -6.01
N PHE A 22 2.79 10.64 -6.32
CA PHE A 22 1.34 10.80 -6.41
C PHE A 22 0.79 10.21 -7.72
N GLY A 23 -0.48 9.82 -7.69
CA GLY A 23 -1.28 9.44 -8.84
C GLY A 23 -2.72 9.91 -8.68
N GLN A 24 -3.57 9.58 -9.64
CA GLN A 24 -4.99 9.89 -9.60
C GLN A 24 -5.79 8.68 -10.07
N LYS A 25 -6.98 8.51 -9.49
CA LYS A 25 -7.98 7.56 -9.99
C LYS A 25 -9.33 8.24 -10.13
N PRO A 26 -10.18 7.82 -11.08
CA PRO A 26 -11.54 8.34 -11.19
C PRO A 26 -12.31 8.05 -9.90
N ALA A 27 -13.02 9.06 -9.40
CA ALA A 27 -14.01 8.87 -8.36
C ALA A 27 -15.30 8.32 -8.98
N PHE A 28 -16.09 7.59 -8.19
CA PHE A 28 -17.43 7.17 -8.64
C PHE A 28 -18.34 8.38 -8.92
N ARG A 29 -18.15 9.48 -8.17
CA ARG A 29 -18.76 10.79 -8.39
C ARG A 29 -17.79 11.90 -7.96
N GLY A 30 -17.76 13.01 -8.68
CA GLY A 30 -16.98 14.20 -8.32
C GLY A 30 -15.51 14.15 -8.76
N ASN A 31 -14.66 14.93 -8.06
CA ASN A 31 -13.26 15.12 -8.42
C ASN A 31 -12.43 13.83 -8.31
N PRO A 32 -11.39 13.66 -9.16
CA PRO A 32 -10.47 12.53 -9.07
C PRO A 32 -9.88 12.38 -7.66
N ILE A 33 -9.72 11.12 -7.22
CA ILE A 33 -9.11 10.81 -5.93
C ILE A 33 -7.60 10.73 -6.12
N THR A 34 -6.86 11.57 -5.40
CA THR A 34 -5.40 11.49 -5.33
C THR A 34 -4.97 10.20 -4.64
N THR A 35 -4.02 9.50 -5.25
CA THR A 35 -3.44 8.27 -4.72
C THR A 35 -1.94 8.43 -4.47
N LEU A 36 -1.39 7.59 -3.60
CA LEU A 36 0.02 7.51 -3.28
C LEU A 36 0.54 6.15 -3.67
N LEU A 37 1.63 6.11 -4.43
CA LEU A 37 2.37 4.90 -4.72
C LEU A 37 3.52 4.78 -3.73
N PHE A 38 3.51 3.71 -2.95
CA PHE A 38 4.65 3.30 -2.15
C PHE A 38 5.32 2.08 -2.78
N VAL A 39 6.64 2.02 -2.63
CA VAL A 39 7.48 0.90 -3.04
C VAL A 39 8.29 0.39 -1.85
N ASP A 40 8.87 -0.80 -2.00
CA ASP A 40 9.71 -1.44 -0.98
C ASP A 40 8.97 -1.54 0.36
N VAL A 41 7.79 -2.14 0.35
CA VAL A 41 6.96 -2.26 1.56
C VAL A 41 7.50 -3.40 2.40
N LEU A 42 8.02 -3.08 3.58
CA LEU A 42 8.61 -4.02 4.54
C LEU A 42 7.71 -4.16 5.77
N ASP A 43 7.74 -5.33 6.41
CA ASP A 43 7.17 -5.53 7.74
C ASP A 43 8.07 -4.97 8.86
N ASP A 44 7.69 -5.21 10.11
CA ASP A 44 8.42 -4.81 11.32
C ASP A 44 9.77 -5.52 11.48
N GLN A 45 9.94 -6.68 10.83
CA GLN A 45 11.20 -7.44 10.79
C GLN A 45 12.10 -7.02 9.62
N GLY A 46 11.69 -6.01 8.84
CA GLY A 46 12.42 -5.54 7.66
C GLY A 46 12.29 -6.45 6.44
N GLN A 47 11.36 -7.40 6.45
CA GLN A 47 11.14 -8.33 5.36
C GLN A 47 10.18 -7.73 4.33
N LEU A 48 10.56 -7.79 3.05
CA LEU A 48 9.73 -7.29 1.94
C LEU A 48 8.40 -8.05 1.85
N VAL A 49 7.27 -7.36 2.03
CA VAL A 49 5.91 -7.95 1.96
C VAL A 49 5.25 -7.72 0.60
N THR A 50 5.55 -6.61 -0.08
CA THR A 50 5.08 -6.31 -1.44
C THR A 50 5.96 -5.26 -2.10
N ASP A 51 6.21 -5.40 -3.41
CA ASP A 51 7.07 -4.48 -4.16
C ASP A 51 6.48 -3.07 -4.23
N HIS A 52 5.16 -3.00 -4.34
CA HIS A 52 4.44 -1.73 -4.37
C HIS A 52 3.02 -1.86 -3.82
N ILE A 53 2.49 -0.73 -3.34
CA ILE A 53 1.10 -0.61 -2.92
C ILE A 53 0.58 0.81 -3.17
N TRP A 54 -0.70 0.88 -3.56
CA TRP A 54 -1.40 2.14 -3.74
C TRP A 54 -2.31 2.42 -2.54
N PHE A 55 -2.23 3.64 -2.00
CA PHE A 55 -3.19 4.17 -1.04
C PHE A 55 -3.95 5.36 -1.63
N SER A 56 -5.15 5.64 -1.12
CA SER A 56 -5.80 6.94 -1.31
C SER A 56 -5.15 7.96 -0.37
N LEU A 57 -5.08 9.23 -0.79
CA LEU A 57 -4.64 10.32 0.07
C LEU A 57 -5.63 10.56 1.19
N THR A 58 -5.24 10.20 2.41
CA THR A 58 -6.01 10.43 3.64
C THR A 58 -5.43 11.61 4.42
N LYS A 59 -6.18 12.15 5.38
CA LYS A 59 -5.70 13.22 6.27
C LYS A 59 -4.38 12.88 6.96
N GLY A 60 -4.17 11.61 7.34
CA GLY A 60 -2.92 11.17 7.95
C GLY A 60 -1.71 11.26 7.01
N PHE A 61 -1.90 10.96 5.72
CA PHE A 61 -0.83 11.15 4.72
C PHE A 61 -0.59 12.63 4.39
N GLN A 62 -1.62 13.48 4.45
CA GLN A 62 -1.46 14.92 4.21
C GLN A 62 -0.59 15.60 5.27
N GLN A 63 -0.69 15.16 6.54
CA GLN A 63 0.06 15.73 7.66
C GLN A 63 1.57 15.51 7.59
N VAL A 64 2.01 14.47 6.89
CA VAL A 64 3.44 14.15 6.80
C VAL A 64 4.13 14.84 5.62
N HIS A 65 3.41 15.49 4.70
CA HIS A 65 3.97 16.23 3.55
C HIS A 65 5.02 15.42 2.75
N LEU A 66 4.58 14.35 2.08
CA LEU A 66 5.48 13.41 1.40
C LEU A 66 6.11 13.96 0.13
N GLU A 67 7.42 13.73 -0.02
CA GLU A 67 8.23 13.97 -1.21
C GLU A 67 8.80 12.64 -1.74
N PRO A 68 8.92 12.46 -3.07
CA PRO A 68 9.49 11.24 -3.63
C PRO A 68 10.84 10.87 -2.99
N GLY A 69 10.95 9.63 -2.53
CA GLY A 69 12.12 9.12 -1.80
C GLY A 69 11.93 9.08 -0.28
N ASP A 70 10.94 9.77 0.28
CA ASP A 70 10.65 9.72 1.71
C ASP A 70 10.28 8.32 2.17
N ARG A 71 10.87 7.87 3.28
CA ARG A 71 10.43 6.66 3.98
C ARG A 71 9.45 7.02 5.08
N ILE A 72 8.41 6.21 5.17
CA ILE A 72 7.42 6.29 6.23
C ILE A 72 7.33 4.97 7.00
N GLN A 73 6.93 5.09 8.25
CA GLN A 73 6.37 4.01 9.03
C GLN A 73 4.87 4.26 9.21
N PHE A 74 4.07 3.19 9.14
CA PHE A 74 2.63 3.24 9.41
C PHE A 74 2.14 1.89 9.94
N GLU A 75 1.00 1.90 10.63
CA GLU A 75 0.28 0.67 10.99
C GLU A 75 -0.89 0.46 10.03
N ALA A 76 -1.08 -0.77 9.56
CA ALA A 76 -2.24 -1.12 8.73
C ALA A 76 -2.77 -2.50 9.10
N ARG A 77 -4.05 -2.73 8.80
CA ARG A 77 -4.67 -4.07 8.90
C ARG A 77 -4.56 -4.78 7.57
N VAL A 78 -4.06 -6.00 7.58
CA VAL A 78 -4.09 -6.86 6.39
C VAL A 78 -5.51 -7.37 6.20
N LYS A 79 -6.00 -7.30 4.98
CA LYS A 79 -7.32 -7.82 4.60
C LYS A 79 -7.26 -8.52 3.26
N GLU A 80 -7.95 -9.64 3.16
CA GLU A 80 -8.27 -10.24 1.88
C GLU A 80 -9.14 -9.30 1.03
N TYR A 81 -8.93 -9.32 -0.28
CA TYR A 81 -9.81 -8.73 -1.27
C TYR A 81 -9.76 -9.54 -2.57
N LEU A 82 -10.88 -9.57 -3.29
CA LEU A 82 -10.91 -10.15 -4.63
C LEU A 82 -10.36 -9.15 -5.65
N LYS A 83 -9.20 -9.48 -6.23
CA LYS A 83 -8.59 -8.80 -7.37
C LYS A 83 -9.21 -9.34 -8.67
N GLY A 84 -9.49 -8.46 -9.63
CA GLY A 84 -10.09 -8.83 -10.92
C GLY A 84 -11.09 -7.79 -11.40
N TYR A 85 -11.60 -7.96 -12.62
CA TYR A 85 -12.61 -7.08 -13.18
C TYR A 85 -14.00 -7.44 -12.61
N ARG A 86 -14.69 -6.44 -12.04
CA ARG A 86 -16.02 -6.60 -11.43
C ARG A 86 -17.14 -5.95 -12.26
N GLY A 87 -16.84 -5.48 -13.47
CA GLY A 87 -17.84 -4.87 -14.34
C GLY A 87 -18.66 -5.90 -15.12
N TYR A 88 -19.56 -5.40 -15.96
CA TYR A 88 -20.52 -6.21 -16.70
C TYR A 88 -19.97 -6.80 -18.01
N ARG A 89 -18.79 -6.37 -18.47
CA ARG A 89 -18.17 -6.86 -19.71
C ARG A 89 -17.65 -8.29 -19.51
N GLU A 90 -18.32 -9.26 -20.10
CA GLU A 90 -18.07 -10.69 -19.91
C GLU A 90 -16.67 -11.11 -20.39
N GLU A 91 -16.27 -10.71 -21.61
CA GLU A 91 -14.94 -10.99 -22.17
C GLU A 91 -13.81 -10.54 -21.23
N VAL A 92 -13.92 -9.32 -20.70
CA VAL A 92 -12.94 -8.73 -19.78
C VAL A 92 -12.93 -9.48 -18.44
N ARG A 93 -14.07 -10.02 -18.01
CA ARG A 93 -14.17 -10.83 -16.78
C ARG A 93 -13.53 -12.20 -16.96
N LEU A 94 -13.60 -12.80 -18.16
CA LEU A 94 -12.92 -14.05 -18.48
C LEU A 94 -11.40 -13.87 -18.50
N GLU A 95 -10.92 -12.75 -19.06
CA GLU A 95 -9.48 -12.41 -19.07
C GLU A 95 -8.94 -11.98 -17.69
N HIS A 96 -9.80 -11.40 -16.84
CA HIS A 96 -9.44 -10.88 -15.52
C HIS A 96 -10.38 -11.42 -14.42
N PRO A 97 -10.35 -12.73 -14.14
CA PRO A 97 -11.24 -13.36 -13.18
C PRO A 97 -10.99 -12.84 -11.76
N LEU A 98 -12.01 -12.99 -10.90
CA LEU A 98 -11.88 -12.64 -9.49
C LEU A 98 -11.03 -13.68 -8.77
N VAL A 99 -9.88 -13.24 -8.27
CA VAL A 99 -8.93 -14.06 -7.52
C VAL A 99 -8.66 -13.43 -6.14
N PRO A 100 -8.58 -14.22 -5.07
CA PRO A 100 -8.15 -13.73 -3.77
C PRO A 100 -6.75 -13.11 -3.81
N ASP A 101 -6.60 -11.97 -3.15
CA ASP A 101 -5.33 -11.31 -2.91
C ASP A 101 -5.42 -10.53 -1.58
N TYR A 102 -4.30 -9.99 -1.10
CA TYR A 102 -4.26 -9.28 0.17
C TYR A 102 -3.85 -7.82 -0.03
N LYS A 103 -4.44 -6.94 0.79
CA LYS A 103 -4.18 -5.49 0.80
C LYS A 103 -3.93 -5.00 2.22
N LEU A 104 -3.22 -3.88 2.32
CA LEU A 104 -3.12 -3.11 3.55
C LEU A 104 -4.28 -2.11 3.62
N SER A 105 -5.05 -2.16 4.69
CA SER A 105 -6.24 -1.33 4.90
C SER A 105 -6.12 -0.50 6.17
N TYR A 106 -6.76 0.66 6.18
CA TYR A 106 -6.83 1.55 7.35
C TYR A 106 -5.44 1.95 7.90
N PRO A 107 -4.59 2.62 7.08
CA PRO A 107 -3.29 3.10 7.54
C PRO A 107 -3.47 4.16 8.63
N THR A 108 -2.75 3.99 9.74
CA THR A 108 -2.76 4.86 10.93
C THR A 108 -1.35 5.04 11.47
N LYS A 109 -1.15 5.96 12.43
CA LYS A 109 0.15 6.26 13.05
C LYS A 109 1.28 6.49 12.02
N ILE A 110 0.93 7.22 10.95
CA ILE A 110 1.83 7.50 9.83
C ILE A 110 2.86 8.53 10.29
N ARG A 111 4.14 8.23 10.09
CA ARG A 111 5.26 9.14 10.38
C ARG A 111 6.38 8.97 9.37
N LYS A 112 7.08 10.06 9.03
CA LYS A 112 8.36 9.97 8.32
C LYS A 112 9.41 9.35 9.24
N ILE A 113 10.30 8.57 8.66
CA ILE A 113 11.46 7.99 9.34
C ILE A 113 12.73 8.39 8.58
N PRO A 114 13.87 8.57 9.27
CA PRO A 114 15.12 8.84 8.58
C PRO A 114 15.44 7.70 7.59
N PRO A 115 16.12 7.99 6.48
CA PRO A 115 16.71 6.93 5.67
C PRO A 115 17.57 6.05 6.59
N ASN A 116 17.59 4.73 6.36
CA ASN A 116 18.44 3.85 7.16
C ASN A 116 19.85 4.44 7.12
N SER A 117 20.33 4.95 8.26
CA SER A 117 21.75 5.18 8.45
C SER A 117 22.34 3.79 8.36
N THR A 118 22.90 3.43 7.21
CA THR A 118 23.78 2.27 7.12
C THR A 118 24.87 2.55 8.14
N SER A 119 24.74 1.94 9.31
CA SER A 119 25.83 1.80 10.26
C SER A 119 26.90 1.05 9.49
N GLY A 120 27.90 1.79 8.99
CA GLY A 120 29.17 1.21 8.65
C GLY A 120 29.67 0.50 9.89
N LYS A 121 29.82 -0.81 9.77
CA LYS A 121 30.73 -1.68 10.52
C LYS A 121 31.11 -2.75 9.51
N GLU A 122 32.20 -2.49 8.79
CA GLU A 122 33.55 -3.03 9.06
C GLU A 122 33.62 -4.53 8.72
#